data_AF-A0A1Z1M2D3-F1
#
_entry.id   AF-A0A1Z1M2D3-F1
#
_cell.length_a   1.000
_cell.length_b   1.000
_cell.length_c   1.000
_cell.angle_alpha   90.00
_cell.angle_beta   90.00
_cell.angle_gamma   90.00
#
_symmetry.space_group_name_H-M   'P 1'
#
loop_
_entity.id
_entity.type
_entity.pdbx_description
1 polymer ?
#
loop_
_entity_poly.entity_id
_entity_poly.type
_entity_poly.pdbx_seq_one_letter_code
_entity_poly.pdbx_strand_id
1 'polypeptide(L)' 'MKKHIVNIKTIPSTLKTKLISSIYKKIFLAGYKKISSQYKTPIIELPNKKRMWVLKYEIKYKKTI' A
#
# COMPACT_ATOMS: atom_id res chain seq x y z
N MET A 1 -4.67 -3.85 -16.31
CA MET A 1 -4.62 -2.68 -15.41
C MET A 1 -3.16 -2.26 -15.22
N LYS A 2 -2.83 -0.97 -15.36
CA LYS A 2 -1.46 -0.47 -15.14
C LYS A 2 -1.08 -0.65 -13.67
N LYS A 3 0.05 -1.30 -13.38
CA LYS A 3 0.56 -1.48 -12.01
C LYS A 3 1.23 -0.19 -11.56
N HIS A 4 0.61 0.53 -10.63
CA HIS A 4 1.22 1.71 -10.03
C HIS A 4 2.11 1.31 -8.87
N ILE A 5 3.36 1.77 -8.88
CA ILE A 5 4.29 1.58 -7.75
C ILE A 5 3.93 2.58 -6.67
N VAL A 6 3.86 2.08 -5.43
CA VAL A 6 3.51 2.86 -4.25
C VAL A 6 4.64 2.73 -3.25
N ASN A 7 5.05 3.86 -2.67
CA ASN A 7 5.96 3.86 -1.52
C ASN A 7 5.14 4.08 -0.25
N ILE A 8 5.48 3.36 0.81
CA ILE A 8 4.85 3.60 2.11
C ILE A 8 5.62 4.72 2.82
N LYS A 9 4.90 5.76 3.24
CA LYS A 9 5.43 6.95 3.91
C LYS A 9 5.51 6.73 5.43
N THR A 10 4.44 6.19 6.01
CA THR A 10 4.33 5.97 7.45
C THR A 10 3.64 4.63 7.69
N ILE A 11 4.21 3.81 8.57
CA ILE A 11 3.65 2.53 9.00
C ILE A 11 3.72 2.49 10.52
N PRO A 12 2.65 2.06 11.20
CA PRO A 12 2.69 1.78 12.63
C PRO A 12 3.86 0.86 12.99
N SER A 13 4.59 1.15 14.06
CA SER A 13 5.78 0.40 14.50
C SER A 13 5.51 -1.11 14.64
N THR A 14 4.31 -1.46 15.11
CA THR A 14 3.82 -2.85 15.27
C THR A 14 3.73 -3.63 13.94
N LEU A 15 3.45 -2.93 12.84
CA LEU A 15 3.42 -3.51 11.49
C LEU A 15 4.79 -3.43 10.82
N LYS A 16 5.62 -2.44 11.19
CA LYS A 16 6.95 -2.22 10.63
C LYS A 16 7.85 -3.44 10.81
N THR A 17 7.84 -4.10 11.97
CA THR A 17 8.62 -5.33 12.22
C THR A 17 8.16 -6.49 11.33
N LYS A 18 6.85 -6.69 11.17
CA LYS A 18 6.28 -7.74 10.30
C LYS A 18 6.51 -7.48 8.81
N LEU A 19 6.61 -6.21 8.41
CA LEU A 19 6.69 -5.79 7.02
C LEU A 19 8.09 -5.35 6.59
N ILE A 20 9.08 -5.28 7.50
CA ILE A 20 10.40 -4.73 7.23
C ILE A 20 11.09 -5.41 6.04
N SER A 21 10.93 -6.72 5.90
CA SER A 21 11.46 -7.51 4.77
C SER A 21 10.81 -7.19 3.42
N SER A 22 9.62 -6.59 3.45
CA SER A 22 8.77 -6.31 2.30
C SER A 22 8.66 -4.82 1.96
N ILE A 23 8.89 -3.93 2.93
CA ILE A 23 8.80 -2.46 2.78
C ILE A 23 9.86 -1.91 1.82
N TYR A 24 11.06 -2.48 1.82
CA TYR A 24 12.14 -2.05 0.93
C TYR A 24 11.99 -2.56 -0.52
N LYS A 25 10.99 -3.40 -0.78
CA LYS A 25 10.72 -3.94 -2.11
C LYS A 25 9.61 -3.12 -2.78
N LYS A 26 9.46 -3.29 -4.11
CA LYS A 26 8.40 -2.62 -4.86
C LYS A 26 7.03 -3.11 -4.40
N ILE A 27 6.19 -2.18 -3.96
CA ILE A 27 4.81 -2.41 -3.56
C ILE A 27 3.91 -1.86 -4.66
N PHE A 28 2.86 -2.61 -4.98
CA PHE A 28 1.96 -2.25 -6.08
C PHE A 28 0.57 -1.89 -5.55
N LEU A 29 -0.07 -0.92 -6.19
CA LEU A 29 -1.50 -0.68 -5.98
C LEU A 29 -2.29 -1.81 -6.65
N ALA A 30 -3.01 -2.58 -5.85
CA ALA A 30 -3.88 -3.66 -6.32
C ALA A 30 -5.34 -3.21 -6.51
N GLY A 31 -5.74 -2.10 -5.90
CA GLY A 31 -7.08 -1.55 -6.06
C GLY A 31 -7.48 -0.64 -4.91
N TYR A 32 -8.80 -0.55 -4.67
CA TYR A 32 -9.38 0.21 -3.58
C TYR A 32 -10.46 -0.61 -2.89
N LYS A 33 -10.52 -0.58 -1.56
CA LYS A 33 -11.64 -1.09 -0.79
C LYS A 33 -12.55 0.05 -0.35
N LYS A 34 -13.85 -0.09 -0.60
CA LYS A 34 -14.88 0.77 -0.04
C LYS A 34 -15.07 0.43 1.44
N ILE A 35 -14.90 1.41 2.32
CA ILE A 35 -15.13 1.27 3.78
C ILE A 35 -16.52 1.83 4.12
N SER A 36 -16.91 2.93 3.48
CA SER A 36 -18.23 3.54 3.64
C SER A 36 -18.75 4.06 2.30
N SER A 37 -19.96 4.62 2.28
CA SER A 37 -20.53 5.25 1.09
C SER A 37 -19.60 6.32 0.49
N GLN A 38 -18.92 7.09 1.34
CA GLN A 38 -18.07 8.22 0.96
C GLN A 38 -16.57 7.89 0.96
N TYR A 39 -16.15 6.83 1.64
CA TYR A 39 -14.73 6.55 1.86
C TYR A 39 -14.25 5.25 1.22
N LYS A 40 -13.17 5.36 0.45
CA LYS A 40 -12.42 4.22 -0.10
C LYS A 40 -10.95 4.33 0.28
N THR A 41 -10.36 3.19 0.58
CA THR A 41 -8.96 3.09 1.00
C THR A 41 -8.16 2.28 -0.03
N PRO A 42 -6.91 2.65 -0.32
CA PRO A 42 -6.07 1.89 -1.23
C PRO A 42 -5.75 0.48 -0.71
N ILE A 43 -5.70 -0.48 -1.62
CA ILE A 43 -5.21 -1.84 -1.40
C ILE A 43 -3.84 -1.94 -2.03
N ILE A 44 -2.84 -2.27 -1.23
CA ILE A 44 -1.49 -2.54 -1.70
C ILE A 44 -1.21 -4.04 -1.72
N GLU A 45 -0.47 -4.49 -2.73
CA GLU A 45 0.07 -5.84 -2.84
C GLU A 45 1.56 -5.82 -2.58
N LEU A 46 1.96 -6.62 -1.60
CA LEU A 46 3.33 -6.83 -1.18
C LEU A 46 4.00 -7.88 -2.08
N PRO A 47 5.35 -7.95 -2.09
CA PRO A 47 6.09 -8.91 -2.92
C PRO A 47 5.75 -10.38 -2.64
N ASN A 48 5.31 -10.69 -1.42
CA ASN A 48 4.86 -12.02 -1.03
C ASN A 48 3.41 -12.32 -1.44
N LYS A 49 2.84 -11.52 -2.36
CA LYS A 49 1.44 -11.58 -2.82
C LYS A 49 0.41 -11.30 -1.72
N LYS A 50 0.82 -10.99 -0.48
CA LYS A 50 -0.11 -10.56 0.56
C LYS A 50 -0.65 -9.19 0.19
N ARG A 51 -1.95 -9.01 0.42
CA ARG A 51 -2.64 -7.74 0.21
C ARG A 51 -3.04 -7.16 1.55
N MET A 52 -2.89 -5.86 1.68
CA MET A 52 -3.40 -5.13 2.84
C MET A 52 -4.02 -3.82 2.41
N TRP A 53 -5.00 -3.38 3.19
CA TRP A 53 -5.57 -2.05 3.06
C TRP A 53 -4.75 -1.10 3.89
N VAL A 54 -4.47 0.06 3.32
CA VAL A 54 -3.71 1.14 3.96
C VAL A 54 -4.46 2.43 3.79
N LEU A 55 -4.24 3.36 4.69
CA LEU A 55 -4.85 4.68 4.62
C LEU A 55 -4.13 5.53 3.57
N LYS A 56 -4.87 6.44 2.93
CA LYS A 56 -4.34 7.25 1.82
C LYS A 56 -3.11 8.07 2.23
N TYR A 57 -3.06 8.53 3.49
CA TYR A 57 -1.94 9.30 4.03
C TYR A 57 -0.72 8.45 4.39
N GLU A 58 -0.88 7.13 4.54
CA GLU A 58 0.21 6.21 4.84
C GLU A 58 1.06 5.93 3.60
N ILE A 59 0.54 6.17 2.40
CA ILE A 59 1.23 5.90 1.14
C ILE A 59 1.46 7.14 0.30
N LYS A 60 2.52 7.09 -0.51
CA LYS A 60 2.81 8.07 -1.56
C LYS A 60 2.91 7.33 -2.90
N TYR A 61 2.11 7.75 -3.87
CA TYR A 61 2.19 7.23 -5.23
C TYR A 61 3.51 7.68 -5.85
N LYS A 62 4.27 6.72 -6.40
CA LYS A 62 5.43 7.05 -7.23
C LYS A 62 4.89 7.35 -8.63
N LYS A 63 5.01 8.59 -9.08
CA LYS A 63 4.73 8.93 -10.49
C LYS A 63 5.79 8.21 -11.32
N THR A 64 5.38 7.27 -12.15
CA THR A 64 6.24 6.80 -13.24
C THR A 64 6.26 7.93 -14.27
N ILE A 65 7.38 8.63 -14.37
CA ILE A 65 7.69 9.55 -15.47
C ILE A 65 7.99 8.70 -16.69
#